data_AF-A0A257KQB3-F1
#
_entry.id   AF-A0A257KQB3-F1
#
_cell.length_a   1.000
_cell.length_b   1.000
_cell.length_c   1.000
_cell.angle_alpha   90.00
_cell.angle_beta   90.00
_cell.angle_gamma   90.00
#
_symmetry.space_group_name_H-M   'P 1'
#
loop_
_entity.id
_entity.type
_entity.pdbx_description
1 polymer ?
#
loop_
_entity_poly.entity_id
_entity_poly.type
_entity_poly.pdbx_seq_one_letter_code
_entity_poly.pdbx_strand_id
1 'polypeptide(L)'
;MAVSVFDLFKIGIGPSSSHTVGPMRAARLFVQRLAHEGALAQVARIQCGLYGSLGATGKGHGSDKAVLLGLLGEAPDTVDVEAVPVLLQAIRHERQLTLPGGPQIAFDEKRDLKFFRRETLPFHANGMRFEAFDALGVRLVERCYYSVGGGFIVSDEVAADGARQKVIAPDTTALPLPFHSAAELLALCAQHQTSIAGLMRRNEQHWRSDAEIDAGLLHIWQVMQDCVARGCRTDGTLPGGFKVKRRAAPLHRALCANPEAALRDPLQVLDWVNLYALAVNEENAAGGRVVTAPTNGAAGIVPAVLHYYARFTPGATEAGVVDFTNPAAAEWFAEEVIGKRMLDFGLDGWMADFGEYLPTDLRLFSGDPMQEHNRWPVRWAEVNARAVASRGKTGEILWFMRAGHTGVQAHCPLLWAGDQSVDFSRHDGIGTVITAALSSGLVGNAFSHSDVGGYTSLLGNVRTEELMLRWYELGAFSPVMRTHEG
;
A
#
# COMPACT_ATOMS: atom_id res chain seq x y z
N MET A 1 15.50 -18.74 5.95
CA MET A 1 14.38 -18.27 6.79
C MET A 1 13.30 -17.83 5.83
N ALA A 2 12.13 -18.45 5.88
CA ALA A 2 11.04 -18.16 4.97
C ALA A 2 10.21 -16.99 5.52
N VAL A 3 9.90 -15.98 4.72
CA VAL A 3 9.07 -14.83 5.16
C VAL A 3 7.80 -14.80 4.33
N SER A 4 6.64 -14.83 4.99
CA SER A 4 5.35 -14.76 4.32
C SER A 4 4.94 -13.31 4.01
N VAL A 5 4.11 -13.11 2.98
CA VAL A 5 3.41 -11.82 2.76
C VAL A 5 2.56 -11.44 3.97
N PHE A 6 1.96 -12.43 4.65
CA PHE A 6 1.23 -12.25 5.90
C PHE A 6 2.14 -11.96 7.10
N ASP A 7 3.46 -12.15 6.94
CA ASP A 7 4.43 -11.68 7.94
C ASP A 7 4.74 -10.18 7.81
N LEU A 8 4.68 -9.66 6.59
CA LEU A 8 4.90 -8.25 6.29
C LEU A 8 3.65 -7.41 6.57
N PHE A 9 2.48 -7.93 6.22
CA PHE A 9 1.19 -7.26 6.35
C PHE A 9 0.35 -7.90 7.47
N LYS A 10 0.53 -7.40 8.70
CA LYS A 10 -0.17 -7.87 9.90
C LYS A 10 -1.17 -6.83 10.35
N ILE A 11 -2.40 -7.29 10.59
CA ILE A 11 -3.42 -6.50 11.25
C ILE A 11 -3.04 -6.34 12.72
N GLY A 12 -3.10 -5.11 13.22
CA GLY A 12 -2.73 -4.77 14.58
C GLY A 12 -3.36 -3.46 15.03
N ILE A 13 -2.78 -2.86 16.07
CA ILE A 13 -3.13 -1.54 16.57
C ILE A 13 -1.90 -0.62 16.57
N GLY A 14 -2.14 0.66 16.35
CA GLY A 14 -1.14 1.71 16.46
C GLY A 14 -0.73 2.01 17.91
N PRO A 15 0.31 2.84 18.14
CA PRO A 15 1.14 3.48 17.13
C PRO A 15 2.39 2.70 16.70
N SER A 16 2.75 1.61 17.40
CA SER A 16 4.04 0.95 17.19
C SER A 16 3.97 -0.58 17.24
N SER A 17 4.56 -1.24 16.24
CA SER A 17 4.66 -2.69 16.23
C SER A 17 5.55 -3.22 17.36
N SER A 18 6.65 -2.53 17.70
CA SER A 18 7.59 -2.95 18.75
C SER A 18 7.19 -2.50 20.15
N HIS A 19 6.51 -1.36 20.27
CA HIS A 19 6.17 -0.75 21.57
C HIS A 19 4.68 -0.86 21.93
N THR A 20 3.82 -1.31 21.02
CA THR A 20 2.38 -1.53 21.29
C THR A 20 2.00 -3.00 21.05
N VAL A 21 2.16 -3.49 19.81
CA VAL A 21 1.76 -4.87 19.45
C VAL A 21 2.57 -5.92 20.21
N GLY A 22 3.90 -5.75 20.28
CA GLY A 22 4.79 -6.64 21.03
C GLY A 22 4.42 -6.75 22.52
N PRO A 23 4.36 -5.64 23.28
CA PRO A 23 4.00 -5.68 24.70
C PRO A 23 2.62 -6.28 24.99
N MET A 24 1.63 -6.00 24.14
CA MET A 24 0.30 -6.59 24.27
C MET A 24 0.34 -8.13 24.11
N ARG A 25 1.08 -8.63 23.11
CA ARG A 25 1.29 -10.07 22.93
C ARG A 25 2.04 -10.70 24.09
N ALA A 26 3.07 -10.04 24.62
CA ALA A 26 3.85 -10.55 25.73
C ALA A 26 3.00 -10.70 27.01
N ALA A 27 2.18 -9.69 27.32
CA ALA A 27 1.26 -9.72 28.45
C ALA A 27 0.21 -10.84 28.29
N ARG A 28 -0.40 -10.98 27.11
CA ARG A 28 -1.36 -12.06 26.83
C ARG A 28 -0.72 -13.45 26.96
N LEU A 29 0.48 -13.62 26.41
CA LEU A 29 1.23 -14.88 26.49
C LEU A 29 1.60 -15.23 27.93
N PHE A 30 1.95 -14.24 28.76
CA PHE A 30 2.23 -14.46 30.17
C PHE A 30 1.02 -15.04 30.91
N VAL A 31 -0.17 -14.47 30.70
CA VAL A 31 -1.41 -14.99 31.31
C VAL A 31 -1.74 -16.40 30.81
N GLN A 32 -1.59 -16.66 29.51
CA GLN A 32 -1.81 -18.00 28.95
C GLN A 32 -0.85 -19.04 29.53
N ARG A 33 0.42 -18.67 29.78
CA ARG A 33 1.38 -19.55 30.44
C ARG A 33 1.03 -19.82 31.89
N LEU A 34 0.58 -18.81 32.65
CA LEU A 34 0.08 -19.02 34.00
C LEU A 34 -1.07 -20.03 34.05
N ALA A 35 -1.97 -20.00 33.06
CA ALA A 35 -3.05 -20.98 32.93
C ALA A 35 -2.50 -22.38 32.65
N HIS A 36 -1.57 -22.49 31.69
CA HIS A 36 -0.97 -23.77 31.29
C HIS A 36 -0.15 -24.42 32.41
N GLU A 37 0.58 -23.63 33.20
CA GLU A 37 1.37 -24.09 34.34
C GLU A 37 0.52 -24.35 35.61
N GLY A 38 -0.81 -24.16 35.54
CA GLY A 38 -1.73 -24.39 36.68
C GLY A 38 -1.61 -23.35 37.80
N ALA A 39 -0.86 -22.26 37.59
CA ALA A 39 -0.62 -21.22 38.58
C ALA A 39 -1.73 -20.14 38.58
N LEU A 40 -2.50 -20.00 37.49
CA LEU A 40 -3.45 -18.89 37.29
C LEU A 40 -4.44 -18.69 38.44
N ALA A 41 -4.98 -19.78 39.00
CA ALA A 41 -5.97 -19.71 40.08
C ALA A 41 -5.42 -19.13 41.40
N GLN A 42 -4.09 -19.18 41.59
CA GLN A 42 -3.42 -18.71 42.81
C GLN A 42 -2.95 -17.26 42.70
N VAL A 43 -3.02 -16.65 41.51
CA VAL A 43 -2.54 -15.28 41.27
C VAL A 43 -3.46 -14.27 41.92
N ALA A 44 -2.91 -13.41 42.77
CA ALA A 44 -3.62 -12.28 43.39
C ALA A 44 -3.12 -10.91 42.90
N ARG A 45 -1.92 -10.86 42.32
CA ARG A 45 -1.29 -9.62 41.80
C ARG A 45 -0.31 -9.95 40.68
N ILE A 46 -0.25 -9.09 39.67
CA ILE A 46 0.77 -9.12 38.61
C ILE A 46 1.55 -7.80 38.63
N GLN A 47 2.86 -7.88 38.44
CA GLN A 47 3.74 -6.72 38.23
C GLN A 47 4.42 -6.82 36.87
N CYS A 48 4.47 -5.70 36.14
CA CYS A 48 5.02 -5.57 34.81
C CYS A 48 6.13 -4.50 34.81
N GLY A 49 7.35 -4.88 34.46
CA GLY A 49 8.48 -3.98 34.28
C GLY A 49 8.81 -3.81 32.79
N LEU A 50 8.90 -2.56 32.32
CA LEU A 50 9.30 -2.20 30.96
C LEU A 50 10.70 -1.57 30.98
N TYR A 51 11.66 -2.16 30.26
CA TYR A 51 13.09 -1.85 30.35
C TYR A 51 13.65 -1.22 29.07
N GLY A 52 14.82 -0.59 29.18
CA GLY A 52 15.59 -0.05 28.05
C GLY A 52 14.81 0.97 27.21
N SER A 53 14.85 0.82 25.88
CA SER A 53 14.14 1.70 24.95
C SER A 53 12.62 1.66 25.14
N LEU A 54 12.07 0.51 25.53
CA LEU A 54 10.66 0.34 25.86
C LEU A 54 10.30 1.09 27.15
N GLY A 55 11.16 1.03 28.17
CA GLY A 55 11.03 1.83 29.38
C GLY A 55 11.11 3.34 29.12
N ALA A 56 12.00 3.77 28.22
CA ALA A 56 12.23 5.18 27.90
C ALA A 56 11.10 5.82 27.08
N THR A 57 10.60 5.13 26.04
CA THR A 57 9.66 5.70 25.06
C THR A 57 8.26 5.09 25.12
N GLY A 58 8.06 4.02 25.89
CA GLY A 58 6.82 3.24 25.87
C GLY A 58 5.57 4.03 26.25
N LYS A 59 5.68 5.05 27.12
CA LYS A 59 4.55 5.91 27.48
C LYS A 59 3.99 6.66 26.27
N GLY A 60 4.85 7.16 25.38
CA GLY A 60 4.45 7.84 24.14
C GLY A 60 3.88 6.88 23.10
N HIS A 61 4.31 5.62 23.13
CA HIS A 61 3.85 4.56 22.24
C HIS A 61 2.68 3.74 22.79
N GLY A 62 2.13 4.11 23.96
CA GLY A 62 1.01 3.40 24.57
C GLY A 62 1.34 1.99 25.09
N SER A 63 2.60 1.70 25.44
CA SER A 63 3.00 0.38 25.98
C SER A 63 2.29 0.03 27.29
N ASP A 64 1.95 1.03 28.11
CA ASP A 64 1.12 0.86 29.30
C ASP A 64 -0.27 0.31 28.92
N LYS A 65 -0.95 0.97 27.99
CA LYS A 65 -2.27 0.55 27.49
C LYS A 65 -2.20 -0.86 26.88
N ALA A 66 -1.17 -1.11 26.07
CA ALA A 66 -0.95 -2.40 25.43
C ALA A 66 -0.80 -3.54 26.44
N VAL A 67 -0.01 -3.35 27.49
CA VAL A 67 0.16 -4.36 28.55
C VAL A 67 -1.16 -4.62 29.27
N LEU A 68 -1.91 -3.58 29.62
CA LEU A 68 -3.22 -3.73 30.28
C LEU A 68 -4.21 -4.53 29.43
N LEU A 69 -4.32 -4.20 28.14
CA LEU A 69 -5.19 -4.94 27.21
C LEU A 69 -4.73 -6.40 27.06
N GLY A 70 -3.42 -6.63 26.94
CA GLY A 70 -2.89 -7.99 26.85
C GLY A 70 -3.18 -8.83 28.10
N LEU A 71 -3.11 -8.23 29.30
CA LEU A 71 -3.48 -8.91 30.55
C LEU A 71 -4.97 -9.27 30.62
N LEU A 72 -5.85 -8.47 30.00
CA LEU A 72 -7.27 -8.79 29.83
C LEU A 72 -7.52 -9.92 28.81
N GLY A 73 -6.48 -10.38 28.12
CA GLY A 73 -6.57 -11.41 27.09
C GLY A 73 -6.82 -10.89 25.68
N GLU A 74 -6.93 -9.56 25.50
CA GLU A 74 -7.13 -8.93 24.20
C GLU A 74 -5.95 -9.18 23.28
N ALA A 75 -6.24 -9.37 21.99
CA ALA A 75 -5.22 -9.58 20.96
C ALA A 75 -5.07 -8.33 20.07
N PRO A 76 -3.85 -7.94 19.66
CA PRO A 76 -3.65 -6.74 18.86
C PRO A 76 -4.43 -6.75 17.55
N ASP A 77 -4.69 -7.92 16.96
CA ASP A 77 -5.38 -8.15 15.70
C ASP A 77 -6.91 -8.17 15.82
N THR A 78 -7.46 -8.43 17.01
CA THR A 78 -8.92 -8.59 17.22
C THR A 78 -9.53 -7.59 18.20
N VAL A 79 -8.74 -6.90 19.00
CA VAL A 79 -9.24 -5.95 20.02
C VAL A 79 -10.19 -4.91 19.43
N ASP A 80 -11.33 -4.69 20.08
CA ASP A 80 -12.21 -3.58 19.70
C ASP A 80 -11.57 -2.26 20.13
N VAL A 81 -11.04 -1.52 19.15
CA VAL A 81 -10.34 -0.25 19.36
C VAL A 81 -11.23 0.82 19.96
N GLU A 82 -12.54 0.77 19.72
CA GLU A 82 -13.51 1.75 20.26
C GLU A 82 -13.81 1.48 21.74
N ALA A 83 -13.70 0.22 22.19
CA ALA A 83 -13.90 -0.17 23.58
C ALA A 83 -12.68 0.11 24.48
N VAL A 84 -11.48 0.26 23.89
CA VAL A 84 -10.21 0.44 24.63
C VAL A 84 -10.26 1.56 25.68
N PRO A 85 -10.76 2.78 25.39
CA PRO A 85 -10.82 3.84 26.42
C PRO A 85 -11.63 3.46 27.65
N VAL A 86 -12.76 2.78 27.45
CA VAL A 86 -13.66 2.34 28.53
C VAL A 86 -13.00 1.25 29.37
N LEU A 87 -12.39 0.25 28.72
CA LEU A 87 -11.68 -0.84 29.41
C LEU A 87 -10.54 -0.31 30.28
N LEU A 88 -9.74 0.61 29.76
CA LEU A 88 -8.63 1.21 30.50
C LEU A 88 -9.11 2.07 31.67
N GLN A 89 -10.24 2.77 31.51
CA GLN A 89 -10.82 3.57 32.58
C GLN A 89 -11.34 2.69 33.73
N ALA A 90 -11.99 1.57 33.41
CA ALA A 90 -12.47 0.61 34.40
C ALA A 90 -11.32 0.07 35.26
N ILE A 91 -10.23 -0.42 34.63
CA ILE A 91 -9.04 -0.91 35.36
C ILE A 91 -8.48 0.16 36.31
N ARG A 92 -8.35 1.41 35.83
CA ARG A 92 -7.79 2.52 36.60
C ARG A 92 -8.65 2.93 37.78
N HIS A 93 -9.97 2.91 37.60
CA HIS A 93 -10.93 3.29 38.63
C HIS A 93 -11.06 2.22 39.70
N GLU A 94 -11.25 0.96 39.29
CA GLU A 94 -11.46 -0.18 40.18
C GLU A 94 -10.17 -0.68 40.83
N ARG A 95 -9.01 -0.40 40.21
CA ARG A 95 -7.68 -0.93 40.59
C ARG A 95 -7.67 -2.46 40.64
N GLN A 96 -8.39 -3.08 39.71
CA GLN A 96 -8.53 -4.51 39.57
C GLN A 96 -8.49 -4.89 38.10
N LEU A 97 -8.13 -6.15 37.82
CA LEU A 97 -8.10 -6.70 36.47
C LEU A 97 -8.60 -8.14 36.51
N THR A 98 -9.52 -8.50 35.63
CA THR A 98 -10.02 -9.88 35.51
C THR A 98 -9.18 -10.63 34.49
N LEU A 99 -8.44 -11.64 34.94
CA LEU A 99 -7.62 -12.45 34.04
C LEU A 99 -8.51 -13.42 33.25
N PRO A 100 -8.32 -13.59 31.94
CA PRO A 100 -9.09 -14.52 31.13
C PRO A 100 -8.96 -15.95 31.67
N GLY A 101 -10.10 -16.56 32.03
CA GLY A 101 -10.15 -17.91 32.63
C GLY A 101 -9.56 -17.99 34.04
N GLY A 102 -9.34 -16.86 34.70
CA GLY A 102 -8.69 -16.75 36.01
C GLY A 102 -9.44 -15.84 36.98
N PRO A 103 -8.82 -15.53 38.14
CA PRO A 103 -9.42 -14.67 39.14
C PRO A 103 -9.39 -13.19 38.75
N GLN A 104 -10.22 -12.40 39.42
CA GLN A 104 -10.05 -10.96 39.49
C GLN A 104 -8.90 -10.65 40.47
N ILE A 105 -7.90 -9.91 40.00
CA ILE A 105 -6.69 -9.60 40.76
C ILE A 105 -6.61 -8.12 41.10
N ALA A 106 -5.92 -7.78 42.19
CA ALA A 106 -5.60 -6.39 42.50
C ALA A 106 -4.53 -5.87 41.53
N PHE A 107 -4.78 -4.74 40.89
CA PHE A 107 -3.86 -4.11 39.94
C PHE A 107 -3.91 -2.59 40.05
N ASP A 108 -2.89 -2.00 40.65
CA ASP A 108 -2.70 -0.54 40.69
C ASP A 108 -1.66 -0.16 39.64
N GLU A 109 -2.06 0.49 38.55
CA GLU A 109 -1.18 0.81 37.40
C GLU A 109 0.10 1.54 37.83
N LYS A 110 0.05 2.43 38.83
CA LYS A 110 1.24 3.17 39.28
C LYS A 110 2.20 2.28 40.05
N ARG A 111 1.68 1.34 40.84
CA ARG A 111 2.48 0.39 41.62
C ARG A 111 2.99 -0.76 40.76
N ASP A 112 2.14 -1.29 39.89
CA ASP A 112 2.29 -2.60 39.27
C ASP A 112 2.80 -2.51 37.83
N LEU A 113 2.73 -1.35 37.16
CA LEU A 113 3.32 -1.14 35.85
C LEU A 113 4.47 -0.11 35.92
N LYS A 114 5.71 -0.59 35.86
CA LYS A 114 6.92 0.21 36.04
C LYS A 114 7.67 0.43 34.73
N PHE A 115 8.19 1.65 34.56
CA PHE A 115 9.06 2.03 33.45
C PHE A 115 10.49 2.24 33.94
N PHE A 116 11.37 1.30 33.64
CA PHE A 116 12.79 1.34 33.98
C PHE A 116 13.59 1.93 32.81
N ARG A 117 13.70 3.25 32.77
CA ARG A 117 14.30 4.00 31.64
C ARG A 117 15.81 3.82 31.47
N ARG A 118 16.51 3.42 32.54
CA ARG A 118 17.98 3.33 32.60
C ARG A 118 18.49 1.91 32.81
N GLU A 119 17.59 0.96 33.05
CA GLU A 119 17.92 -0.44 33.24
C GLU A 119 17.57 -1.20 31.96
N THR A 120 18.43 -2.12 31.56
CA THR A 120 18.23 -2.97 30.39
C THR A 120 18.22 -4.42 30.81
N LEU A 121 17.44 -5.23 30.10
CA LEU A 121 17.56 -6.68 30.19
C LEU A 121 18.66 -7.17 29.23
N PRO A 122 19.30 -8.33 29.48
CA PRO A 122 20.54 -8.72 28.80
C PRO A 122 20.42 -8.97 27.29
N PHE A 123 19.25 -9.42 26.80
CA PHE A 123 19.12 -9.91 25.42
C PHE A 123 18.81 -8.81 24.39
N HIS A 124 17.89 -7.89 24.70
CA HIS A 124 17.44 -6.87 23.76
C HIS A 124 16.94 -5.61 24.47
N ALA A 125 17.10 -4.44 23.84
CA ALA A 125 16.76 -3.14 24.43
C ALA A 125 15.26 -2.96 24.73
N ASN A 126 14.38 -3.63 23.99
CA ASN A 126 12.93 -3.65 24.26
C ASN A 126 12.54 -4.82 25.18
N GLY A 127 13.03 -4.78 26.42
CA GLY A 127 12.81 -5.83 27.42
C GLY A 127 11.57 -5.60 28.27
N MET A 128 10.91 -6.69 28.67
CA MET A 128 9.77 -6.72 29.57
C MET A 128 9.95 -7.84 30.59
N ARG A 129 9.58 -7.59 31.84
CA ARG A 129 9.52 -8.61 32.90
C ARG A 129 8.12 -8.64 33.49
N PHE A 130 7.55 -9.83 33.59
CA PHE A 130 6.26 -10.06 34.23
C PHE A 130 6.46 -10.99 35.43
N GLU A 131 5.88 -10.59 36.56
CA GLU A 131 5.93 -11.33 37.83
C GLU A 131 4.51 -11.51 38.35
N ALA A 132 4.15 -12.75 38.70
CA ALA A 132 2.88 -13.08 39.34
C ALA A 132 3.10 -13.43 40.81
N PHE A 133 2.21 -12.94 41.68
CA PHE A 133 2.27 -13.14 43.13
C PHE A 133 0.96 -13.72 43.65
N ASP A 134 1.05 -14.52 44.71
CA ASP A 134 -0.12 -15.00 45.44
C ASP A 134 -0.67 -13.96 46.44
N ALA A 135 -1.71 -14.34 47.18
CA ALA A 135 -2.34 -13.48 48.19
C ALA A 135 -1.43 -13.14 49.38
N LEU A 136 -0.38 -13.93 49.63
CA LEU A 136 0.62 -13.70 50.68
C LEU A 136 1.79 -12.83 50.18
N GLY A 137 1.81 -12.49 48.89
CA GLY A 137 2.88 -11.71 48.25
C GLY A 137 4.09 -12.56 47.86
N VAL A 138 3.98 -13.89 47.89
CA VAL A 138 5.03 -14.79 47.41
C VAL A 138 4.98 -14.83 45.89
N ARG A 139 6.14 -14.71 45.25
CA ARG A 139 6.25 -14.76 43.79
C ARG A 139 6.06 -16.20 43.30
N LEU A 140 5.05 -16.39 42.46
CA LEU A 140 4.72 -17.67 41.84
C LEU A 140 5.57 -17.91 40.59
N VAL A 141 5.60 -16.92 39.69
CA VAL A 141 6.22 -17.03 38.36
C VAL A 141 6.86 -15.70 37.99
N GLU A 142 8.07 -15.75 37.42
CA GLU A 142 8.75 -14.63 36.75
C GLU A 142 9.10 -15.05 35.32
N ARG A 143 8.82 -14.19 34.34
CA ARG A 143 9.26 -14.37 32.94
C ARG A 143 9.69 -13.05 32.32
N CYS A 144 10.74 -13.11 31.51
CA CYS A 144 11.18 -12.00 30.67
C CYS A 144 10.79 -12.25 29.20
N TYR A 145 10.38 -11.18 28.52
CA TYR A 145 10.07 -11.15 27.10
C TYR A 145 10.77 -9.97 26.42
N TYR A 146 11.05 -10.11 25.13
CA TYR A 146 11.70 -9.10 24.31
C TYR A 146 10.92 -8.85 23.04
N SER A 147 10.63 -7.59 22.72
CA SER A 147 10.04 -7.24 21.43
C SER A 147 11.12 -6.89 20.41
N VAL A 148 11.33 -7.77 19.44
CA VAL A 148 12.47 -7.72 18.50
C VAL A 148 12.14 -7.05 17.15
N GLY A 149 10.95 -6.47 17.00
CA GLY A 149 10.51 -5.80 15.77
C GLY A 149 9.33 -6.50 15.08
N GLY A 150 8.59 -5.79 14.22
CA GLY A 150 7.45 -6.35 13.47
C GLY A 150 6.28 -6.93 14.32
N GLY A 151 6.24 -6.64 15.63
CA GLY A 151 5.27 -7.25 16.56
C GLY A 151 5.63 -8.66 17.02
N PHE A 152 6.84 -9.15 16.74
CA PHE A 152 7.35 -10.42 17.27
C PHE A 152 7.85 -10.28 18.71
N ILE A 153 7.70 -11.35 19.50
CA ILE A 153 8.15 -11.46 20.88
C ILE A 153 8.98 -12.73 21.10
N VAL A 154 9.98 -12.65 21.96
CA VAL A 154 10.85 -13.77 22.36
C VAL A 154 10.88 -13.85 23.88
N SER A 155 10.77 -15.05 24.46
CA SER A 155 10.94 -15.28 25.90
C SER A 155 12.38 -15.65 26.28
N ASP A 156 12.81 -15.32 27.50
CA ASP A 156 14.16 -15.61 28.01
C ASP A 156 14.55 -17.11 27.90
N GLU A 157 13.61 -18.03 28.07
CA GLU A 157 13.83 -19.48 27.93
C GLU A 157 14.28 -19.89 26.52
N VAL A 158 13.92 -19.12 25.50
CA VAL A 158 14.33 -19.36 24.09
C VAL A 158 15.63 -18.59 23.78
N ALA A 159 15.90 -17.50 24.51
CA ALA A 159 17.14 -16.73 24.38
C ALA A 159 18.36 -17.41 25.04
N ALA A 160 18.15 -18.18 26.11
CA ALA A 160 19.22 -18.86 26.86
C ALA A 160 19.71 -20.17 26.20
N ASP A 161 18.91 -20.77 25.32
CA ASP A 161 19.21 -22.06 24.70
C ASP A 161 19.57 -21.84 23.22
N GLY A 162 20.87 -21.61 22.94
CA GLY A 162 21.39 -21.29 21.60
C GLY A 162 21.05 -22.32 20.52
N ALA A 163 20.75 -23.57 20.90
CA ALA A 163 20.29 -24.62 19.98
C ALA A 163 18.81 -24.49 19.59
N ARG A 164 17.99 -23.81 20.41
CA ARG A 164 16.60 -23.44 20.11
C ARG A 164 16.47 -22.07 19.44
N GLN A 165 17.57 -21.43 19.03
CA GLN A 165 17.56 -20.31 18.08
C GLN A 165 16.71 -20.60 16.82
N LYS A 166 16.49 -21.89 16.49
CA LYS A 166 15.56 -22.33 15.44
C LYS A 166 14.08 -22.03 15.68
N VAL A 167 13.66 -21.59 16.87
CA VAL A 167 12.24 -21.32 17.20
C VAL A 167 11.89 -19.82 17.10
N ILE A 168 12.85 -18.95 16.78
CA ILE A 168 12.64 -17.48 16.61
C ILE A 168 12.62 -17.07 15.12
N ALA A 169 12.76 -18.02 14.20
CA ALA A 169 12.65 -17.75 12.77
C ALA A 169 11.20 -18.06 12.30
N PRO A 170 10.56 -17.23 11.46
CA PRO A 170 9.49 -17.75 10.61
C PRO A 170 10.04 -18.98 9.87
N ASP A 171 9.19 -19.99 9.84
CA ASP A 171 9.40 -21.39 9.43
C ASP A 171 10.79 -21.72 8.84
N THR A 172 11.53 -22.63 9.49
CA THR A 172 12.79 -23.17 8.97
C THR A 172 12.60 -24.14 7.80
N THR A 173 11.36 -24.31 7.32
CA THR A 173 11.06 -25.07 6.10
C THR A 173 11.80 -24.48 4.90
N ALA A 174 12.35 -25.40 4.12
CA ALA A 174 12.80 -25.07 2.78
C ALA A 174 11.56 -24.76 1.95
N LEU A 175 11.38 -23.49 1.61
CA LEU A 175 10.36 -23.09 0.64
C LEU A 175 10.57 -23.84 -0.68
N PRO A 176 9.51 -24.03 -1.47
CA PRO A 176 9.63 -24.62 -2.80
C PRO A 176 10.64 -23.88 -3.70
N LEU A 177 10.67 -22.55 -3.62
CA LEU A 177 11.50 -21.67 -4.45
C LEU A 177 12.23 -20.62 -3.58
N PRO A 178 13.22 -21.01 -2.76
CA PRO A 178 13.88 -20.10 -1.82
C PRO A 178 14.89 -19.20 -2.54
N PHE A 179 14.95 -17.92 -2.17
CA PHE A 179 15.92 -16.94 -2.69
C PHE A 179 16.48 -16.06 -1.57
N HIS A 180 17.74 -15.63 -1.72
CA HIS A 180 18.45 -14.79 -0.75
C HIS A 180 18.98 -13.48 -1.35
N SER A 181 18.79 -13.29 -2.66
CA SER A 181 19.17 -12.08 -3.37
C SER A 181 18.17 -11.78 -4.50
N ALA A 182 18.15 -10.53 -4.96
CA ALA A 182 17.35 -10.15 -6.12
C ALA A 182 17.77 -10.96 -7.37
N ALA A 183 19.07 -11.23 -7.54
CA ALA A 183 19.57 -12.03 -8.65
C ALA A 183 19.05 -13.48 -8.61
N GLU A 184 19.04 -14.12 -7.43
CA GLU A 184 18.45 -15.46 -7.25
C GLU A 184 16.95 -15.46 -7.52
N LEU A 185 16.22 -14.46 -7.02
CA LEU A 185 14.78 -14.30 -7.27
C LEU A 185 14.49 -14.24 -8.78
N LEU A 186 15.22 -13.40 -9.51
CA LEU A 186 15.05 -13.26 -10.96
C LEU A 186 15.44 -14.54 -11.71
N ALA A 187 16.53 -15.20 -11.29
CA ALA A 187 16.95 -16.48 -11.87
C ALA A 187 15.89 -17.58 -11.67
N LEU A 188 15.28 -17.66 -10.48
CA LEU A 188 14.19 -18.60 -10.22
C LEU A 188 12.92 -18.25 -10.99
N CYS A 189 12.58 -16.96 -11.11
CA CYS A 189 11.45 -16.52 -11.95
C CYS A 189 11.64 -16.97 -13.40
N ALA A 190 12.85 -16.81 -13.95
CA ALA A 190 13.20 -17.27 -15.29
C ALA A 190 13.18 -18.80 -15.41
N GLN A 191 13.83 -19.51 -14.48
CA GLN A 191 13.91 -20.97 -14.46
C GLN A 191 12.52 -21.62 -14.40
N HIS A 192 11.64 -21.09 -13.55
CA HIS A 192 10.31 -21.65 -13.31
C HIS A 192 9.22 -21.03 -14.18
N GLN A 193 9.62 -20.16 -15.12
CA GLN A 193 8.75 -19.36 -15.97
C GLN A 193 7.57 -18.82 -15.15
N THR A 194 7.83 -17.94 -14.20
CA THR A 194 6.82 -17.33 -13.33
C THR A 194 7.17 -15.89 -13.00
N SER A 195 6.17 -15.03 -12.78
CA SER A 195 6.42 -13.68 -12.27
C SER A 195 6.88 -13.74 -10.81
N ILE A 196 7.41 -12.63 -10.28
CA ILE A 196 7.73 -12.50 -8.84
C ILE A 196 6.49 -12.81 -7.99
N ALA A 197 5.32 -12.26 -8.35
CA ALA A 197 4.07 -12.54 -7.65
C ALA A 197 3.67 -14.01 -7.74
N GLY A 198 3.85 -14.66 -8.89
CA GLY A 198 3.60 -16.10 -9.06
C GLY A 198 4.60 -16.97 -8.30
N LEU A 199 5.88 -16.58 -8.22
CA LEU A 199 6.89 -17.25 -7.41
C LEU A 199 6.55 -17.13 -5.92
N MET A 200 6.22 -15.91 -5.48
CA MET A 200 5.79 -15.66 -4.11
C MET A 200 4.51 -16.43 -3.77
N ARG A 201 3.54 -16.51 -4.69
CA ARG A 201 2.34 -17.34 -4.51
C ARG A 201 2.69 -18.83 -4.37
N ARG A 202 3.59 -19.37 -5.19
CA ARG A 202 4.07 -20.76 -5.05
C ARG A 202 4.77 -21.01 -3.71
N ASN A 203 5.49 -20.02 -3.19
CA ASN A 203 6.07 -20.10 -1.86
C ASN A 203 5.00 -20.00 -0.76
N GLU A 204 3.99 -19.14 -0.90
CA GLU A 204 2.86 -19.03 0.04
C GLU A 204 2.00 -20.29 0.08
N GLN A 205 1.89 -21.00 -1.05
CA GLN A 205 1.20 -22.29 -1.17
C GLN A 205 1.79 -23.37 -0.25
N HIS A 206 2.99 -23.14 0.28
CA HIS A 206 3.58 -23.98 1.32
C HIS A 206 2.76 -23.98 2.62
N TRP A 207 2.15 -22.84 2.98
CA TRP A 207 1.41 -22.69 4.23
C TRP A 207 -0.11 -22.64 4.07
N ARG A 208 -0.60 -22.25 2.89
CA ARG A 208 -2.02 -21.92 2.65
C ARG A 208 -2.45 -22.34 1.25
N SER A 209 -3.73 -22.64 1.07
CA SER A 209 -4.32 -22.79 -0.26
C SER A 209 -4.44 -21.44 -0.98
N ASP A 210 -4.61 -21.45 -2.31
CA ASP A 210 -4.83 -20.21 -3.09
C ASP A 210 -6.03 -19.41 -2.60
N ALA A 211 -7.13 -20.09 -2.24
CA ALA A 211 -8.31 -19.44 -1.71
C ALA A 211 -8.06 -18.74 -0.36
N GLU A 212 -7.25 -19.34 0.52
CA GLU A 212 -6.85 -18.73 1.79
C GLU A 212 -5.89 -17.55 1.59
N ILE A 213 -5.00 -17.65 0.59
CA ILE A 213 -4.11 -16.55 0.20
C ILE A 213 -4.93 -15.36 -0.30
N ASP A 214 -5.85 -15.61 -1.23
CA ASP A 214 -6.71 -14.55 -1.82
C ASP A 214 -7.59 -13.90 -0.76
N ALA A 215 -8.31 -14.70 0.04
CA ALA A 215 -9.16 -14.20 1.10
C ALA A 215 -8.36 -13.40 2.15
N GLY A 216 -7.16 -13.86 2.50
CA GLY A 216 -6.29 -13.15 3.43
C GLY A 216 -5.80 -11.81 2.88
N LEU A 217 -5.35 -11.76 1.63
CA LEU A 217 -4.90 -10.52 0.98
C LEU A 217 -6.04 -9.51 0.82
N LEU A 218 -7.22 -9.98 0.42
CA LEU A 218 -8.41 -9.13 0.33
C LEU A 218 -8.88 -8.64 1.70
N HIS A 219 -8.76 -9.46 2.74
CA HIS A 219 -9.06 -9.03 4.10
C HIS A 219 -8.09 -7.93 4.57
N ILE A 220 -6.79 -8.09 4.31
CA ILE A 220 -5.78 -7.04 4.57
C ILE A 220 -6.14 -5.75 3.85
N TRP A 221 -6.50 -5.84 2.56
CA TRP A 221 -6.91 -4.69 1.77
C TRP A 221 -8.17 -4.03 2.33
N GLN A 222 -9.17 -4.80 2.76
CA GLN A 222 -10.37 -4.26 3.42
C GLN A 222 -10.02 -3.51 4.71
N VAL A 223 -9.17 -4.07 5.58
CA VAL A 223 -8.76 -3.39 6.82
C VAL A 223 -7.99 -2.08 6.52
N MET A 224 -7.18 -2.06 5.45
CA MET A 224 -6.52 -0.85 4.97
C MET A 224 -7.53 0.22 4.53
N GLN A 225 -8.54 -0.15 3.74
CA GLN A 225 -9.61 0.75 3.31
C GLN A 225 -10.41 1.30 4.49
N ASP A 226 -10.76 0.45 5.45
CA ASP A 226 -11.48 0.85 6.66
C ASP A 226 -10.66 1.84 7.51
N CYS A 227 -9.34 1.66 7.57
CA CYS A 227 -8.42 2.57 8.24
C CYS A 227 -8.42 3.96 7.58
N VAL A 228 -8.29 4.02 6.25
CA VAL A 228 -8.40 5.27 5.48
C VAL A 228 -9.75 5.94 5.73
N ALA A 229 -10.85 5.18 5.64
CA ALA A 229 -12.19 5.71 5.84
C ALA A 229 -12.42 6.27 7.25
N ARG A 230 -11.83 5.65 8.30
CA ARG A 230 -11.83 6.20 9.66
C ARG A 230 -11.01 7.49 9.72
N GLY A 231 -9.78 7.50 9.23
CA GLY A 231 -8.92 8.69 9.24
C GLY A 231 -9.52 9.89 8.50
N CYS A 232 -10.26 9.66 7.41
CA CYS A 232 -10.99 10.68 6.66
C CYS A 232 -12.22 11.26 7.36
N ARG A 233 -12.68 10.66 8.48
CA ARG A 233 -13.85 11.11 9.27
C ARG A 233 -13.48 11.63 10.66
N THR A 234 -12.33 11.23 11.19
CA THR A 234 -11.91 11.57 12.55
C THR A 234 -11.20 12.93 12.61
N ASP A 235 -11.86 13.93 13.21
CA ASP A 235 -11.26 15.21 13.54
C ASP A 235 -10.51 15.19 14.89
N GLY A 236 -9.77 16.27 15.18
CA GLY A 236 -9.21 16.50 16.50
C GLY A 236 -7.68 16.64 16.52
N THR A 237 -7.08 16.39 17.68
CA THR A 237 -5.63 16.51 17.92
C THR A 237 -5.08 15.15 18.32
N LEU A 238 -3.96 14.75 17.72
CA LEU A 238 -3.29 13.50 18.04
C LEU A 238 -2.83 13.48 19.50
N PRO A 239 -2.89 12.31 20.17
CA PRO A 239 -2.40 12.17 21.54
C PRO A 239 -0.87 12.38 21.60
N GLY A 240 -0.38 12.79 22.77
CA GLY A 240 1.04 13.05 23.01
C GLY A 240 1.34 14.54 23.31
N GLY A 241 2.62 14.88 23.38
CA GLY A 241 3.08 16.21 23.83
C GLY A 241 3.08 17.30 22.75
N PHE A 242 3.03 16.92 21.46
CA PHE A 242 3.28 17.84 20.34
C PHE A 242 2.03 18.55 19.82
N LYS A 243 0.83 18.23 20.34
CA LYS A 243 -0.46 18.87 19.97
C LYS A 243 -0.68 18.94 18.44
N VAL A 244 -0.30 17.89 17.72
CA VAL A 244 -0.43 17.82 16.26
C VAL A 244 -1.90 17.66 15.88
N LYS A 245 -2.45 18.59 15.10
CA LYS A 245 -3.82 18.50 14.59
C LYS A 245 -3.92 17.44 13.51
N ARG A 246 -5.02 16.68 13.50
CA ARG A 246 -5.39 15.83 12.37
C ARG A 246 -5.73 16.69 11.16
N ARG A 247 -5.28 16.27 9.98
CA ARG A 247 -5.41 16.97 8.71
C ARG A 247 -6.19 16.17 7.68
N ALA A 248 -6.27 14.84 7.83
CA ALA A 248 -6.94 13.99 6.86
C ALA A 248 -8.44 14.32 6.71
N ALA A 249 -9.19 14.41 7.81
CA ALA A 249 -10.63 14.71 7.74
C ALA A 249 -10.97 16.08 7.11
N PRO A 250 -10.30 17.20 7.47
CA PRO A 250 -10.46 18.47 6.76
C PRO A 250 -10.09 18.39 5.26
N LEU A 251 -8.98 17.73 4.92
CA LEU A 251 -8.53 17.58 3.54
C LEU A 251 -9.51 16.74 2.70
N HIS A 252 -10.04 15.64 3.27
CA HIS A 252 -11.06 14.83 2.64
C HIS A 252 -12.33 15.63 2.33
N ARG A 253 -12.81 16.44 3.28
CA ARG A 253 -13.96 17.34 3.05
C ARG A 253 -13.67 18.34 1.93
N ALA A 254 -12.48 18.93 1.89
CA ALA A 254 -12.10 19.88 0.85
C ALA A 254 -12.06 19.24 -0.54
N LEU A 255 -11.46 18.04 -0.67
CA LEU A 255 -11.39 17.30 -1.93
C LEU A 255 -12.77 16.83 -2.41
N CYS A 256 -13.64 16.38 -1.51
CA CYS A 256 -15.01 15.97 -1.85
C CYS A 256 -15.94 17.15 -2.19
N ALA A 257 -15.72 18.33 -1.60
CA ALA A 257 -16.56 19.51 -1.83
C ALA A 257 -16.31 20.19 -3.18
N ASN A 258 -15.19 19.90 -3.83
CA ASN A 258 -14.81 20.52 -5.10
C ASN A 258 -14.43 19.47 -6.17
N PRO A 259 -15.34 18.56 -6.56
CA PRO A 259 -15.05 17.49 -7.50
C PRO A 259 -14.71 18.02 -8.90
N GLU A 260 -15.21 19.19 -9.28
CA GLU A 260 -14.89 19.84 -10.56
C GLU A 260 -13.45 20.36 -10.62
N ALA A 261 -12.81 20.62 -9.49
CA ALA A 261 -11.39 20.97 -9.47
C ALA A 261 -10.48 19.78 -9.87
N ALA A 262 -10.93 18.53 -9.66
CA ALA A 262 -10.23 17.34 -10.14
C ALA A 262 -10.15 17.27 -11.67
N LEU A 263 -11.10 17.92 -12.37
CA LEU A 263 -11.14 18.01 -13.83
C LEU A 263 -10.24 19.13 -14.37
N ARG A 264 -9.79 20.06 -13.50
CA ARG A 264 -8.98 21.23 -13.86
C ARG A 264 -7.50 21.10 -13.44
N ASP A 265 -7.20 20.29 -12.42
CA ASP A 265 -5.84 20.06 -11.93
C ASP A 265 -5.53 18.56 -11.81
N PRO A 266 -4.78 17.97 -12.76
CA PRO A 266 -4.36 16.57 -12.69
C PRO A 266 -3.50 16.22 -11.45
N LEU A 267 -2.84 17.21 -10.82
CA LEU A 267 -2.06 17.00 -9.61
C LEU A 267 -2.93 16.83 -8.37
N GLN A 268 -4.23 17.13 -8.43
CA GLN A 268 -5.16 16.86 -7.33
C GLN A 268 -5.24 15.34 -7.00
N VAL A 269 -4.89 14.47 -7.95
CA VAL A 269 -4.76 13.04 -7.67
C VAL A 269 -3.65 12.76 -6.64
N LEU A 270 -2.58 13.55 -6.62
CA LEU A 270 -1.53 13.46 -5.59
C LEU A 270 -2.07 13.90 -4.21
N ASP A 271 -3.02 14.83 -4.15
CA ASP A 271 -3.67 15.21 -2.90
C ASP A 271 -4.52 14.06 -2.33
N TRP A 272 -5.13 13.24 -3.19
CA TRP A 272 -5.78 12.01 -2.75
C TRP A 272 -4.78 11.00 -2.18
N VAL A 273 -3.62 10.80 -2.83
CA VAL A 273 -2.55 9.92 -2.30
C VAL A 273 -2.05 10.43 -0.95
N ASN A 274 -1.78 11.74 -0.83
CA ASN A 274 -1.39 12.39 0.41
C ASN A 274 -2.46 12.22 1.50
N LEU A 275 -3.74 12.39 1.14
CA LEU A 275 -4.86 12.18 2.04
C LEU A 275 -4.87 10.76 2.59
N TYR A 276 -4.78 9.74 1.74
CA TYR A 276 -4.84 8.34 2.18
C TYR A 276 -3.66 8.01 3.11
N ALA A 277 -2.45 8.45 2.77
CA ALA A 277 -1.27 8.25 3.62
C ALA A 277 -1.43 8.96 4.98
N LEU A 278 -1.91 10.21 4.98
CA LEU A 278 -2.18 10.97 6.21
C LEU A 278 -3.25 10.30 7.06
N ALA A 279 -4.35 9.85 6.46
CA ALA A 279 -5.46 9.19 7.15
C ALA A 279 -4.97 7.98 7.94
N VAL A 280 -4.19 7.09 7.31
CA VAL A 280 -3.64 5.89 7.96
C VAL A 280 -2.63 6.25 9.04
N ASN A 281 -1.72 7.19 8.78
CA ASN A 281 -0.69 7.56 9.76
C ASN A 281 -1.28 8.31 10.96
N GLU A 282 -2.35 9.08 10.79
CA GLU A 282 -3.10 9.72 11.88
C GLU A 282 -3.87 8.69 12.73
N GLU A 283 -4.51 7.70 12.11
CA GLU A 283 -5.13 6.57 12.81
C GLU A 283 -4.09 5.75 13.58
N ASN A 284 -2.94 5.46 12.97
CA ASN A 284 -1.83 4.81 13.65
C ASN A 284 -1.40 5.60 14.90
N ALA A 285 -1.12 6.90 14.74
CA ALA A 285 -0.66 7.75 15.84
C ALA A 285 -1.69 7.85 16.99
N ALA A 286 -2.98 7.72 16.69
CA ALA A 286 -4.04 7.72 17.69
C ALA A 286 -4.27 6.37 18.38
N GLY A 287 -3.61 5.30 17.93
CA GLY A 287 -3.79 3.95 18.46
C GLY A 287 -4.93 3.16 17.81
N GLY A 288 -5.37 3.57 16.63
CA GLY A 288 -6.40 2.89 15.87
C GLY A 288 -5.95 1.56 15.25
N ARG A 289 -6.89 0.88 14.62
CA ARG A 289 -6.69 -0.37 13.87
C ARG A 289 -5.91 -0.10 12.58
N VAL A 290 -4.74 -0.73 12.42
CA VAL A 290 -3.82 -0.53 11.27
C VAL A 290 -3.25 -1.85 10.76
N VAL A 291 -2.74 -1.85 9.52
CA VAL A 291 -1.96 -2.96 8.96
C VAL A 291 -0.50 -2.54 8.82
N THR A 292 0.43 -3.39 9.24
CA THR A 292 1.87 -3.12 9.03
C THR A 292 2.21 -3.13 7.54
N ALA A 293 3.09 -2.23 7.08
CA ALA A 293 3.56 -2.25 5.69
C ALA A 293 5.00 -1.72 5.53
N PRO A 294 6.04 -2.42 6.04
CA PRO A 294 6.04 -3.64 6.86
C PRO A 294 6.02 -3.32 8.37
N THR A 295 5.83 -2.06 8.76
CA THR A 295 5.73 -1.61 10.15
C THR A 295 4.61 -0.57 10.29
N ASN A 296 4.11 -0.36 11.50
CA ASN A 296 3.06 0.61 11.78
C ASN A 296 3.42 2.05 11.33
N GLY A 297 4.68 2.46 11.49
CA GLY A 297 5.13 3.81 11.12
C GLY A 297 5.09 4.09 9.61
N ALA A 298 5.20 3.05 8.78
CA ALA A 298 5.16 3.13 7.32
C ALA A 298 3.78 2.70 6.73
N ALA A 299 2.79 2.46 7.60
CA ALA A 299 1.52 1.83 7.23
C ALA A 299 0.73 2.58 6.16
N GLY A 300 0.91 3.89 6.00
CA GLY A 300 0.13 4.69 5.04
C GLY A 300 0.55 4.59 3.58
N ILE A 301 1.75 4.09 3.27
CA ILE A 301 2.30 4.15 1.90
C ILE A 301 1.58 3.17 0.96
N VAL A 302 1.60 1.87 1.30
CA VAL A 302 0.96 0.82 0.49
C VAL A 302 -0.53 1.07 0.26
N PRO A 303 -1.36 1.36 1.28
CA PRO A 303 -2.78 1.63 1.06
C PRO A 303 -3.03 2.89 0.23
N ALA A 304 -2.20 3.93 0.34
CA ALA A 304 -2.34 5.12 -0.50
C ALA A 304 -2.12 4.80 -1.98
N VAL A 305 -1.11 4.00 -2.31
CA VAL A 305 -0.84 3.54 -3.68
C VAL A 305 -1.92 2.59 -4.18
N LEU A 306 -2.41 1.66 -3.34
CA LEU A 306 -3.49 0.75 -3.72
C LEU A 306 -4.81 1.49 -3.95
N HIS A 307 -5.14 2.50 -3.14
CA HIS A 307 -6.29 3.36 -3.38
C HIS A 307 -6.12 4.19 -4.66
N TYR A 308 -4.90 4.64 -4.97
CA TYR A 308 -4.63 5.30 -6.24
C TYR A 308 -4.93 4.37 -7.41
N TYR A 309 -4.35 3.18 -7.39
CA TYR A 309 -4.56 2.16 -8.41
C TYR A 309 -6.05 1.82 -8.55
N ALA A 310 -6.74 1.50 -7.45
CA ALA A 310 -8.15 1.12 -7.46
C ALA A 310 -9.10 2.22 -7.94
N ARG A 311 -8.77 3.50 -7.73
CA ARG A 311 -9.69 4.62 -7.96
C ARG A 311 -9.37 5.43 -9.22
N PHE A 312 -8.10 5.56 -9.56
CA PHE A 312 -7.63 6.47 -10.61
C PHE A 312 -6.97 5.75 -11.79
N THR A 313 -6.64 4.47 -11.68
CA THR A 313 -6.16 3.68 -12.84
C THR A 313 -7.35 3.08 -13.60
N PRO A 314 -7.60 3.47 -14.86
CA PRO A 314 -8.65 2.86 -15.67
C PRO A 314 -8.44 1.34 -15.82
N GLY A 315 -9.49 0.55 -15.60
CA GLY A 315 -9.41 -0.91 -15.70
C GLY A 315 -8.73 -1.60 -14.51
N ALA A 316 -8.53 -0.90 -13.39
CA ALA A 316 -8.05 -1.51 -12.16
C ALA A 316 -8.95 -2.66 -11.73
N THR A 317 -8.36 -3.85 -11.64
CA THR A 317 -8.95 -5.03 -11.03
C THR A 317 -8.13 -5.43 -9.80
N GLU A 318 -8.62 -6.37 -9.01
CA GLU A 318 -7.83 -6.93 -7.91
C GLU A 318 -6.49 -7.58 -8.36
N ALA A 319 -6.21 -7.69 -9.67
CA ALA A 319 -5.06 -8.40 -10.24
C ALA A 319 -4.08 -7.57 -11.14
N GLY A 320 -4.26 -6.27 -11.35
CA GLY A 320 -4.02 -5.68 -12.68
C GLY A 320 -2.62 -5.17 -13.10
N VAL A 321 -2.17 -5.74 -14.21
CA VAL A 321 -1.90 -5.05 -15.50
C VAL A 321 -2.82 -5.72 -16.54
N VAL A 322 -3.46 -4.97 -17.44
CA VAL A 322 -4.21 -5.59 -18.55
C VAL A 322 -3.22 -6.07 -19.61
N ASP A 323 -3.06 -7.37 -19.70
CA ASP A 323 -2.12 -7.99 -20.62
C ASP A 323 -2.74 -8.24 -21.99
N PHE A 324 -2.48 -7.37 -22.97
CA PHE A 324 -3.01 -7.54 -24.33
C PHE A 324 -2.39 -8.69 -25.13
N THR A 325 -1.36 -9.36 -24.60
CA THR A 325 -0.92 -10.65 -25.18
C THR A 325 -1.88 -11.77 -24.84
N ASN A 326 -2.76 -11.59 -23.84
CA ASN A 326 -3.90 -12.43 -23.57
C ASN A 326 -5.10 -12.02 -24.44
N PRO A 327 -5.54 -12.86 -25.40
CA PRO A 327 -6.66 -12.53 -26.29
C PRO A 327 -7.95 -12.18 -25.54
N ALA A 328 -8.21 -12.82 -24.39
CA ALA A 328 -9.42 -12.56 -23.61
C ALA A 328 -9.38 -11.18 -22.93
N ALA A 329 -8.21 -10.74 -22.49
CA ALA A 329 -8.04 -9.41 -21.88
C ALA A 329 -8.13 -8.30 -22.93
N ALA A 330 -7.54 -8.52 -24.10
CA ALA A 330 -7.66 -7.62 -25.25
C ALA A 330 -9.13 -7.49 -25.72
N GLU A 331 -9.84 -8.62 -25.82
CA GLU A 331 -11.25 -8.62 -26.21
C GLU A 331 -12.14 -7.94 -25.17
N TRP A 332 -11.91 -8.23 -23.88
CA TRP A 332 -12.62 -7.57 -22.80
C TRP A 332 -12.44 -6.06 -22.83
N PHE A 333 -11.21 -5.57 -23.05
CA PHE A 333 -10.97 -4.13 -23.10
C PHE A 333 -11.63 -3.49 -24.32
N ALA A 334 -11.53 -4.13 -25.49
CA ALA A 334 -12.19 -3.66 -26.70
C ALA A 334 -13.71 -3.58 -26.53
N GLU A 335 -14.32 -4.60 -25.96
CA GLU A 335 -15.78 -4.71 -25.87
C GLU A 335 -16.38 -3.95 -24.69
N GLU A 336 -15.87 -4.19 -23.48
CA GLU A 336 -16.46 -3.63 -22.26
C GLU A 336 -16.05 -2.19 -22.00
N VAL A 337 -14.82 -1.81 -22.37
CA VAL A 337 -14.31 -0.45 -22.08
C VAL A 337 -14.57 0.46 -23.27
N ILE A 338 -13.89 0.24 -24.40
CA ILE A 338 -13.99 1.15 -25.55
C ILE A 338 -15.36 1.04 -26.19
N GLY A 339 -15.86 -0.17 -26.33
CA GLY A 339 -17.17 -0.45 -26.86
C GLY A 339 -18.32 0.14 -26.06
N LYS A 340 -18.67 -0.54 -24.97
CA LYS A 340 -19.86 -0.19 -24.18
C LYS A 340 -19.75 1.12 -23.42
N ARG A 341 -18.58 1.43 -22.87
CA ARG A 341 -18.42 2.58 -21.96
C ARG A 341 -17.96 3.86 -22.65
N MET A 342 -17.49 3.78 -23.90
CA MET A 342 -17.09 4.96 -24.67
C MET A 342 -17.96 5.14 -25.91
N LEU A 343 -17.95 4.17 -26.83
CA LEU A 343 -18.68 4.29 -28.10
C LEU A 343 -20.19 4.26 -27.92
N ASP A 344 -20.71 3.32 -27.14
CA ASP A 344 -22.16 3.21 -26.89
C ASP A 344 -22.66 4.31 -25.94
N PHE A 345 -21.75 4.90 -25.14
CA PHE A 345 -22.01 6.10 -24.37
C PHE A 345 -22.15 7.35 -25.26
N GLY A 346 -21.53 7.35 -26.44
CA GLY A 346 -21.64 8.42 -27.43
C GLY A 346 -20.39 9.27 -27.63
N LEU A 347 -19.19 8.76 -27.31
CA LEU A 347 -17.94 9.45 -27.66
C LEU A 347 -17.66 9.30 -29.16
N ASP A 348 -17.34 10.43 -29.81
CA ASP A 348 -16.95 10.48 -31.23
C ASP A 348 -15.43 10.43 -31.45
N GLY A 349 -14.66 10.37 -30.37
CA GLY A 349 -13.19 10.34 -30.40
C GLY A 349 -12.56 10.40 -29.02
N TRP A 350 -11.26 10.08 -28.93
CA TRP A 350 -10.49 10.14 -27.69
C TRP A 350 -8.98 10.15 -27.93
N MET A 351 -8.23 10.56 -26.93
CA MET A 351 -6.79 10.31 -26.84
C MET A 351 -6.57 8.86 -26.37
N ALA A 352 -5.99 8.02 -27.21
CA ALA A 352 -5.57 6.66 -26.86
C ALA A 352 -4.10 6.70 -26.41
N ASP A 353 -3.90 7.20 -25.20
CA ASP A 353 -2.59 7.55 -24.68
C ASP A 353 -1.73 6.33 -24.28
N PHE A 354 -0.45 6.58 -23.99
CA PHE A 354 0.57 5.60 -23.62
C PHE A 354 0.82 4.52 -24.70
N GLY A 355 1.37 3.38 -24.27
CA GLY A 355 1.86 2.29 -25.12
C GLY A 355 3.34 1.99 -24.90
N GLU A 356 4.11 2.94 -24.40
CA GLU A 356 5.58 2.91 -24.34
C GLU A 356 6.17 2.42 -22.99
N TYR A 357 5.31 2.10 -22.02
CA TYR A 357 5.73 1.83 -20.63
C TYR A 357 5.85 0.36 -20.26
N LEU A 358 5.67 -0.58 -21.19
CA LEU A 358 5.72 -2.00 -20.86
C LEU A 358 7.14 -2.38 -20.38
N PRO A 359 7.36 -2.73 -19.11
CA PRO A 359 8.68 -3.11 -18.63
C PRO A 359 9.15 -4.38 -19.33
N THR A 360 10.43 -4.42 -19.69
CA THR A 360 11.04 -5.52 -20.44
C THR A 360 11.27 -6.79 -19.62
N ASP A 361 10.93 -6.75 -18.32
CA ASP A 361 11.13 -7.80 -17.34
C ASP A 361 9.82 -8.33 -16.72
N LEU A 362 8.66 -7.94 -17.28
CA LEU A 362 7.37 -8.51 -16.88
C LEU A 362 7.20 -9.96 -17.37
N ARG A 363 6.14 -10.64 -16.91
CA ARG A 363 5.67 -11.86 -17.55
C ARG A 363 4.34 -11.58 -18.25
N LEU A 364 4.32 -11.84 -19.55
CA LEU A 364 3.14 -11.75 -20.40
C LEU A 364 2.52 -13.13 -20.58
N PHE A 365 1.24 -13.18 -20.93
CA PHE A 365 0.47 -14.36 -21.28
C PHE A 365 1.11 -15.06 -22.48
N SER A 366 1.59 -14.29 -23.45
CA SER A 366 2.40 -14.77 -24.56
C SER A 366 3.41 -13.72 -25.03
N GLY A 367 4.47 -14.17 -25.70
CA GLY A 367 5.51 -13.27 -26.23
C GLY A 367 6.63 -12.95 -25.23
N ASP A 368 7.72 -12.43 -25.78
CA ASP A 368 8.89 -11.98 -25.02
C ASP A 368 8.71 -10.50 -24.64
N PRO A 369 8.66 -10.13 -23.34
CA PRO A 369 8.44 -8.76 -22.88
C PRO A 369 9.42 -7.74 -23.48
N MET A 370 10.66 -8.14 -23.76
CA MET A 370 11.65 -7.28 -24.41
C MET A 370 11.24 -6.91 -25.84
N GLN A 371 10.72 -7.89 -26.60
CA GLN A 371 10.16 -7.64 -27.94
C GLN A 371 8.81 -6.95 -27.86
N GLU A 372 7.99 -7.32 -26.88
CA GLU A 372 6.65 -6.79 -26.67
C GLU A 372 6.69 -5.33 -26.21
N HIS A 373 7.76 -4.85 -25.58
CA HIS A 373 7.93 -3.44 -25.24
C HIS A 373 7.70 -2.53 -26.45
N ASN A 374 8.37 -2.82 -27.57
CA ASN A 374 8.20 -2.06 -28.79
C ASN A 374 6.89 -2.39 -29.53
N ARG A 375 6.34 -3.60 -29.37
CA ARG A 375 5.07 -3.98 -30.02
C ARG A 375 3.85 -3.49 -29.26
N TRP A 376 4.00 -3.10 -28.00
CA TRP A 376 2.89 -2.74 -27.12
C TRP A 376 2.01 -1.59 -27.66
N PRO A 377 2.57 -0.51 -28.25
CA PRO A 377 1.76 0.51 -28.92
C PRO A 377 0.91 -0.05 -30.06
N VAL A 378 1.40 -1.06 -30.78
CA VAL A 378 0.64 -1.70 -31.88
C VAL A 378 -0.50 -2.54 -31.34
N ARG A 379 -0.27 -3.33 -30.27
CA ARG A 379 -1.35 -4.08 -29.60
C ARG A 379 -2.42 -3.16 -29.05
N TRP A 380 -2.01 -2.04 -28.48
CA TRP A 380 -2.94 -1.03 -27.98
C TRP A 380 -3.78 -0.43 -29.12
N ALA A 381 -3.15 -0.12 -30.26
CA ALA A 381 -3.83 0.34 -31.46
C ALA A 381 -4.82 -0.70 -32.01
N GLU A 382 -4.44 -1.99 -32.03
CA GLU A 382 -5.30 -3.10 -32.47
C GLU A 382 -6.58 -3.20 -31.61
N VAL A 383 -6.45 -3.06 -30.29
CA VAL A 383 -7.60 -3.10 -29.36
C VAL A 383 -8.58 -1.94 -29.64
N ASN A 384 -8.07 -0.72 -29.83
CA ASN A 384 -8.90 0.44 -30.19
C ASN A 384 -9.58 0.25 -31.54
N ALA A 385 -8.82 -0.12 -32.57
CA ALA A 385 -9.34 -0.35 -33.92
C ALA A 385 -10.41 -1.44 -33.95
N ARG A 386 -10.22 -2.54 -33.20
CA ARG A 386 -11.20 -3.62 -33.08
C ARG A 386 -12.51 -3.13 -32.47
N ALA A 387 -12.44 -2.37 -31.38
CA ALA A 387 -13.62 -1.84 -30.70
C ALA A 387 -14.43 -0.91 -31.61
N VAL A 388 -13.75 -0.04 -32.36
CA VAL A 388 -14.39 0.86 -33.33
C VAL A 388 -15.01 0.06 -34.48
N ALA A 389 -14.27 -0.91 -35.02
CA ALA A 389 -14.74 -1.75 -36.12
C ALA A 389 -15.96 -2.60 -35.72
N SER A 390 -16.03 -3.10 -34.48
CA SER A 390 -17.19 -3.90 -34.03
C SER A 390 -18.48 -3.08 -33.92
N ARG A 391 -18.41 -1.75 -33.90
CA ARG A 391 -19.57 -0.84 -33.99
C ARG A 391 -19.82 -0.33 -35.41
N GLY A 392 -19.03 -0.78 -36.39
CA GLY A 392 -19.13 -0.32 -37.78
C GLY A 392 -18.75 1.15 -37.97
N LYS A 393 -18.00 1.75 -37.03
CA LYS A 393 -17.67 3.19 -37.05
C LYS A 393 -16.24 3.51 -37.51
N THR A 394 -15.58 2.58 -38.20
CA THR A 394 -14.22 2.80 -38.73
C THR A 394 -14.24 3.93 -39.76
N GLY A 395 -13.44 4.97 -39.52
CA GLY A 395 -13.41 6.18 -40.35
C GLY A 395 -14.40 7.26 -39.92
N GLU A 396 -15.31 6.97 -38.98
CA GLU A 396 -16.20 7.96 -38.38
C GLU A 396 -15.68 8.42 -37.01
N ILE A 397 -15.18 7.49 -36.19
CA ILE A 397 -14.61 7.78 -34.87
C ILE A 397 -13.14 8.17 -35.02
N LEU A 398 -12.77 9.33 -34.48
CA LEU A 398 -11.41 9.84 -34.54
C LEU A 398 -10.71 9.73 -33.18
N TRP A 399 -9.79 8.80 -33.08
CA TRP A 399 -8.92 8.64 -31.91
C TRP A 399 -7.46 8.76 -32.30
N PHE A 400 -6.59 9.11 -31.35
CA PHE A 400 -5.20 9.43 -31.66
C PHE A 400 -4.21 8.94 -30.61
N MET A 401 -2.99 8.62 -31.04
CA MET A 401 -1.91 8.08 -30.20
C MET A 401 -0.63 8.91 -30.34
N ARG A 402 0.21 8.94 -29.30
CA ARG A 402 1.64 9.34 -29.44
C ARG A 402 2.56 8.17 -29.72
N ALA A 403 2.29 7.03 -29.10
CA ALA A 403 3.17 5.87 -29.19
C ALA A 403 2.92 5.09 -30.47
N GLY A 404 3.98 4.53 -31.04
CA GLY A 404 3.88 3.75 -32.26
C GLY A 404 5.13 2.90 -32.50
N HIS A 405 4.93 1.84 -33.25
CA HIS A 405 5.99 1.01 -33.80
C HIS A 405 5.51 0.40 -35.13
N THR A 406 6.36 -0.39 -35.79
CA THR A 406 6.02 -1.07 -37.05
C THR A 406 4.67 -1.79 -36.95
N GLY A 407 3.70 -1.36 -37.75
CA GLY A 407 2.34 -1.93 -37.81
C GLY A 407 1.26 -0.99 -37.28
N VAL A 408 1.60 0.03 -36.50
CA VAL A 408 0.63 0.98 -35.93
C VAL A 408 -0.21 1.68 -37.02
N GLN A 409 0.37 1.87 -38.22
CA GLN A 409 -0.26 2.52 -39.38
C GLN A 409 -1.53 1.81 -39.87
N ALA A 410 -1.65 0.50 -39.62
CA ALA A 410 -2.81 -0.28 -40.03
C ALA A 410 -4.01 -0.09 -39.10
N HIS A 411 -3.81 0.50 -37.91
CA HIS A 411 -4.79 0.54 -36.83
C HIS A 411 -5.10 1.96 -36.37
N CYS A 412 -4.08 2.78 -36.15
CA CYS A 412 -4.23 4.14 -35.63
C CYS A 412 -4.56 5.13 -36.76
N PRO A 413 -5.68 5.86 -36.70
CA PRO A 413 -6.09 6.76 -37.78
C PRO A 413 -5.39 8.13 -37.71
N LEU A 414 -4.83 8.52 -36.55
CA LEU A 414 -4.21 9.82 -36.34
C LEU A 414 -3.11 9.75 -35.28
N LEU A 415 -1.93 10.28 -35.58
CA LEU A 415 -0.90 10.49 -34.56
C LEU A 415 -0.97 11.89 -33.95
N TRP A 416 -0.42 12.01 -32.76
CA TRP A 416 -0.10 13.26 -32.10
C TRP A 416 1.37 13.23 -31.65
N ALA A 417 2.02 14.39 -31.69
CA ALA A 417 3.47 14.51 -31.48
C ALA A 417 3.95 14.22 -30.04
N GLY A 418 3.05 13.95 -29.09
CA GLY A 418 3.42 13.74 -27.69
C GLY A 418 3.61 15.06 -26.94
N ASP A 419 4.28 14.97 -25.79
CA ASP A 419 4.32 16.04 -24.79
C ASP A 419 5.49 17.00 -25.05
N GLN A 420 5.26 18.05 -25.83
CA GLN A 420 6.27 19.11 -26.01
C GLN A 420 6.34 20.04 -24.80
N SER A 421 7.52 20.58 -24.50
CA SER A 421 7.65 21.72 -23.59
C SER A 421 6.86 22.93 -24.07
N VAL A 422 6.36 23.73 -23.13
CA VAL A 422 5.60 24.96 -23.39
C VAL A 422 6.50 26.13 -23.82
N ASP A 423 7.38 25.91 -24.80
CA ASP A 423 8.35 26.89 -25.28
C ASP A 423 8.78 26.70 -26.76
N PHE A 424 9.76 27.49 -27.19
CA PHE A 424 10.41 27.44 -28.51
C PHE A 424 11.75 26.67 -28.49
N SER A 425 12.00 25.83 -27.48
CA SER A 425 13.26 25.13 -27.34
C SER A 425 13.51 24.18 -28.52
N ARG A 426 14.78 24.05 -28.91
CA ARG A 426 15.19 23.31 -30.12
C ARG A 426 14.83 21.82 -30.07
N HIS A 427 14.84 21.23 -28.89
CA HIS A 427 14.78 19.78 -28.70
C HIS A 427 13.48 19.28 -28.09
N ASP A 428 12.61 20.17 -27.61
CA ASP A 428 11.34 19.78 -27.01
C ASP A 428 10.18 20.77 -27.25
N GLY A 429 10.45 21.95 -27.82
CA GLY A 429 9.43 22.95 -28.13
C GLY A 429 8.77 22.77 -29.50
N ILE A 430 7.95 23.74 -29.92
CA ILE A 430 7.11 23.70 -31.13
C ILE A 430 7.80 23.16 -32.42
N GLY A 431 9.09 23.42 -32.61
CA GLY A 431 9.83 22.97 -33.79
C GLY A 431 9.98 21.45 -33.91
N THR A 432 9.89 20.70 -32.80
CA THR A 432 9.98 19.24 -32.81
C THR A 432 8.77 18.57 -33.43
N VAL A 433 7.59 19.20 -33.35
CA VAL A 433 6.33 18.72 -33.95
C VAL A 433 6.49 18.49 -35.45
N ILE A 434 7.16 19.43 -36.15
CA ILE A 434 7.39 19.33 -37.59
C ILE A 434 8.28 18.12 -37.89
N THR A 435 9.30 17.90 -37.07
CA THR A 435 10.19 16.74 -37.21
C THR A 435 9.41 15.44 -37.00
N ALA A 436 8.59 15.37 -35.95
CA ALA A 436 7.71 14.23 -35.67
C ALA A 436 6.75 13.95 -36.83
N ALA A 437 6.02 14.95 -37.33
CA ALA A 437 5.08 14.80 -38.43
C ALA A 437 5.74 14.35 -39.74
N LEU A 438 6.89 14.93 -40.11
CA LEU A 438 7.61 14.55 -41.34
C LEU A 438 8.16 13.12 -41.25
N SER A 439 8.81 12.79 -40.14
CA SER A 439 9.37 11.45 -39.93
C SER A 439 8.28 10.37 -39.86
N SER A 440 7.19 10.61 -39.13
CA SER A 440 6.06 9.68 -39.06
C SER A 440 5.37 9.52 -40.41
N GLY A 441 5.29 10.60 -41.20
CA GLY A 441 4.75 10.61 -42.55
C GLY A 441 5.57 9.75 -43.52
N LEU A 442 6.90 9.83 -43.47
CA LEU A 442 7.79 9.00 -44.28
C LEU A 442 7.65 7.51 -44.00
N VAL A 443 7.26 7.13 -42.78
CA VAL A 443 6.98 5.73 -42.40
C VAL A 443 5.51 5.35 -42.53
N GLY A 444 4.69 6.14 -43.22
CA GLY A 444 3.33 5.79 -43.62
C GLY A 444 2.20 6.26 -42.72
N ASN A 445 2.47 7.09 -41.70
CA ASN A 445 1.41 7.74 -40.92
C ASN A 445 1.03 9.06 -41.59
N ALA A 446 0.01 9.04 -42.45
CA ALA A 446 -0.37 10.19 -43.28
C ALA A 446 -0.86 11.41 -42.48
N PHE A 447 -1.35 11.21 -41.25
CA PHE A 447 -1.94 12.25 -40.43
C PHE A 447 -1.24 12.35 -39.07
N SER A 448 -0.83 13.56 -38.71
CA SER A 448 -0.24 13.88 -37.41
C SER A 448 -0.64 15.29 -36.99
N HIS A 449 -0.80 15.52 -35.69
CA HIS A 449 -1.03 16.83 -35.10
C HIS A 449 -0.24 17.03 -33.80
N SER A 450 -0.45 18.14 -33.09
CA SER A 450 0.20 18.45 -31.81
C SER A 450 -0.78 19.16 -30.87
N ASP A 451 -0.43 19.24 -29.59
CA ASP A 451 -1.13 20.13 -28.65
C ASP A 451 -0.81 21.58 -29.01
N VAL A 452 -1.82 22.35 -29.39
CA VAL A 452 -1.65 23.79 -29.58
C VAL A 452 -1.22 24.43 -28.25
N GLY A 453 0.02 24.92 -28.20
CA GLY A 453 0.64 25.51 -27.02
C GLY A 453 1.60 24.61 -26.25
N GLY A 454 1.81 23.36 -26.68
CA GLY A 454 2.67 22.39 -25.98
C GLY A 454 1.93 21.71 -24.83
N TYR A 455 2.65 21.02 -23.95
CA TYR A 455 2.09 20.30 -22.81
C TYR A 455 2.89 20.48 -21.52
N THR A 456 4.21 20.27 -21.58
CA THR A 456 5.04 20.15 -20.38
C THR A 456 5.40 21.52 -19.80
N SER A 457 4.68 21.93 -18.75
CA SER A 457 4.96 23.14 -17.95
C SER A 457 5.59 22.76 -16.60
N LEU A 458 6.92 22.77 -16.52
CA LEU A 458 7.68 22.45 -15.32
C LEU A 458 8.76 23.50 -15.05
N LEU A 459 9.21 23.59 -13.80
CA LEU A 459 10.32 24.45 -13.38
C LEU A 459 10.12 25.95 -13.72
N GLY A 460 8.86 26.41 -13.74
CA GLY A 460 8.50 27.78 -14.08
C GLY A 460 8.46 28.07 -15.59
N ASN A 461 8.66 27.08 -16.45
CA ASN A 461 8.42 27.20 -17.88
C ASN A 461 6.90 27.24 -18.13
N VAL A 462 6.39 28.34 -18.67
CA VAL A 462 4.96 28.57 -18.89
C VAL A 462 4.73 29.16 -20.28
N ARG A 463 3.54 28.91 -20.84
CA ARG A 463 3.14 29.42 -22.15
C ARG A 463 3.18 30.95 -22.22
N THR A 464 3.51 31.46 -23.39
CA THR A 464 3.32 32.88 -23.74
C THR A 464 2.21 33.00 -24.78
N GLU A 465 1.62 34.20 -24.88
CA GLU A 465 0.66 34.51 -25.94
C GLU A 465 1.26 34.27 -27.34
N GLU A 466 2.52 34.68 -27.54
CA GLU A 466 3.23 34.44 -28.80
C GLU A 466 3.34 32.95 -29.11
N LEU A 467 3.72 32.11 -28.14
CA LEU A 467 3.80 30.67 -28.33
C LEU A 467 2.44 30.10 -28.77
N MET A 468 1.36 30.49 -28.10
CA MET A 468 0.01 30.06 -28.45
C MET A 468 -0.35 30.44 -29.90
N LEU A 469 -0.14 31.70 -30.28
CA LEU A 469 -0.45 32.19 -31.62
C LEU A 469 0.38 31.46 -32.70
N ARG A 470 1.68 31.26 -32.48
CA ARG A 470 2.53 30.50 -33.41
C ARG A 470 2.11 29.04 -33.53
N TRP A 471 1.61 28.44 -32.46
CA TRP A 471 1.11 27.08 -32.50
C TRP A 471 -0.26 26.97 -33.17
N TYR A 472 -1.13 27.99 -33.02
CA TYR A 472 -2.37 28.08 -33.82
C TYR A 472 -2.07 28.21 -35.31
N GLU A 473 -1.09 29.03 -35.69
CA GLU A 473 -0.63 29.12 -37.08
C GLU A 473 -0.21 27.75 -37.61
N LEU A 474 0.61 27.00 -36.86
CA LEU A 474 1.01 25.64 -37.23
C LEU A 474 -0.18 24.67 -37.29
N GLY A 475 -1.06 24.70 -36.29
CA GLY A 475 -2.21 23.82 -36.17
C GLY A 475 -3.26 24.03 -37.27
N ALA A 476 -3.41 25.25 -37.78
CA ALA A 476 -4.33 25.57 -38.87
C ALA A 476 -3.96 24.89 -40.20
N PHE A 477 -2.69 24.51 -40.37
CA PHE A 477 -2.18 23.81 -41.55
C PHE A 477 -1.83 22.34 -41.25
N SER A 478 -2.37 21.78 -40.17
CA SER A 478 -2.30 20.34 -39.87
C SER A 478 -3.69 19.70 -40.07
N PRO A 479 -3.78 18.35 -40.17
CA PRO A 479 -5.05 17.65 -40.30
C PRO A 479 -6.04 17.90 -39.15
N VAL A 480 -5.57 18.21 -37.95
CA VAL A 480 -6.40 18.45 -36.75
C VAL A 480 -5.81 19.56 -35.91
N MET A 481 -6.61 20.59 -35.62
CA MET A 481 -6.26 21.62 -34.65
C MET A 481 -6.91 21.27 -33.30
N ARG A 482 -6.10 20.99 -32.28
CA ARG A 482 -6.56 20.61 -30.94
C ARG A 482 -5.75 21.34 -29.87
N THR A 483 -6.43 21.97 -28.92
CA THR A 483 -5.81 22.60 -27.75
C THR A 483 -5.62 21.59 -26.62
N HIS A 484 -4.77 21.93 -25.65
CA HIS A 484 -4.61 21.18 -24.40
C HIS A 484 -4.38 22.16 -23.23
N GLU A 485 -4.98 21.92 -22.05
CA GLU A 485 -4.81 22.81 -20.89
C GLU A 485 -3.48 22.59 -20.16
N GLY A 486 -3.03 21.33 -20.05
CA GLY A 486 -1.64 21.01 -19.65
C GLY A 486 -0.72 21.55 -20.70
#